data_AF-A0A833G1I7-F1
#
_entry.id   AF-A0A833G1I7-F1
#
_cell.length_a   1.000
_cell.length_b   1.000
_cell.length_c   1.000
_cell.angle_alpha   90.00
_cell.angle_beta   90.00
_cell.angle_gamma   90.00
#
_symmetry.space_group_name_H-M   'P 1'
#
loop_
_entity.id
_entity.type
_entity.pdbx_description
1 polymer ?
#
loop_
_entity_poly.entity_id
_entity_poly.type
_entity_poly.pdbx_seq_one_letter_code
_entity_poly.pdbx_strand_id
1 'polypeptide(L)' 'MSTWSPTSWRQKPISQVPVYPDPSRLETVEKQLAKFPPLVFAGEARELKAQLADVAHGEAFLLQGGDCAESF' A
#
# COMPACT_ATOMS: atom_id res chain seq x y z
N MET A 1 -23.11 2.18 6.02
CA MET A 1 -21.66 1.92 5.85
C MET A 1 -21.10 3.00 4.93
N SER A 2 -19.95 3.59 5.25
CA SER A 2 -19.31 4.57 4.34
C SER A 2 -18.79 3.83 3.11
N THR A 3 -19.01 4.36 1.92
CA THR A 3 -18.53 3.79 0.66
C THR A 3 -17.01 3.85 0.61
N TRP A 4 -16.35 2.71 0.36
CA TRP A 4 -14.89 2.66 0.25
C TRP A 4 -14.40 3.38 -1.01
N SER A 5 -13.33 4.14 -0.87
CA SER A 5 -12.55 4.71 -1.97
C SER A 5 -11.08 4.83 -1.55
N PRO A 6 -10.12 4.97 -2.49
CA PRO A 6 -8.72 5.20 -2.18
C PRO A 6 -8.45 6.44 -1.30
N THR A 7 -9.37 7.40 -1.25
CA THR A 7 -9.25 8.63 -0.44
C THR A 7 -10.00 8.58 0.89
N SER A 8 -10.85 7.56 1.11
CA SER A 8 -11.71 7.45 2.29
C SER A 8 -10.96 7.36 3.62
N TRP A 9 -9.70 6.88 3.61
CA TRP A 9 -8.86 6.82 4.82
C TRP A 9 -8.54 8.20 5.41
N ARG A 10 -8.52 9.26 4.60
CA ARG A 10 -8.20 10.63 5.06
C ARG A 10 -9.20 11.19 6.08
N GLN A 11 -10.36 10.55 6.22
CA GLN A 11 -11.41 10.92 7.18
C GLN A 11 -11.29 10.17 8.52
N LYS A 12 -10.26 9.33 8.69
CA LYS A 12 -10.02 8.53 9.90
C LYS A 12 -8.88 9.13 10.73
N PRO A 13 -8.84 8.87 12.05
CA PRO A 13 -7.65 9.15 12.85
C PRO A 13 -6.43 8.41 12.28
N ILE A 14 -5.30 9.10 12.17
CA ILE A 14 -4.03 8.56 11.65
C ILE A 14 -2.88 8.85 12.63
N SER A 15 -1.84 8.03 12.59
CA SER A 15 -0.62 8.15 13.40
C SER A 15 0.61 8.02 12.52
N GLN A 16 1.77 8.48 13.01
CA GLN A 16 3.07 8.36 12.31
C GLN A 16 3.14 9.04 10.93
N VAL A 17 2.27 10.01 10.65
CA VAL A 17 2.31 10.78 9.38
C VAL A 17 3.19 12.02 9.56
N PRO A 18 4.13 12.29 8.65
CA PRO A 18 4.96 13.49 8.72
C PRO A 18 4.13 14.76 8.50
N VAL A 19 4.58 15.86 9.11
CA VAL A 19 4.02 17.19 8.85
C VAL A 19 4.71 17.76 7.62
N TYR A 20 3.99 17.82 6.50
CA TYR A 20 4.45 18.49 5.29
C TYR A 20 4.20 20.00 5.41
N PRO A 21 5.24 20.86 5.27
CA PRO A 21 5.07 22.31 5.42
C PRO A 21 4.33 22.95 4.24
N ASP A 22 4.31 22.31 3.08
CA ASP A 22 3.67 22.80 1.86
C ASP A 22 2.63 21.79 1.35
N PRO A 23 1.34 22.01 1.66
CA PRO A 23 0.25 21.15 1.21
C PRO A 23 0.06 21.14 -0.32
N SER A 24 0.35 22.25 -1.00
CA SER A 24 0.21 22.36 -2.46
C SER A 24 1.28 21.57 -3.19
N ARG A 25 2.50 21.55 -2.67
CA ARG A 25 3.58 20.70 -3.18
C ARG A 25 3.28 19.21 -2.94
N LEU A 26 2.73 18.85 -1.78
CA LEU A 26 2.28 17.47 -1.51
C LEU A 26 1.25 17.01 -2.57
N GLU A 27 0.21 17.81 -2.81
CA GLU A 27 -0.82 17.48 -3.80
C GLU A 27 -0.24 17.33 -5.22
N THR A 28 0.71 18.18 -5.58
CA THR A 28 1.39 18.13 -6.88
C THR A 28 2.17 16.84 -7.06
N VAL A 29 2.92 16.42 -6.04
CA VAL A 29 3.68 15.16 -6.06
C VAL A 29 2.74 13.94 -6.10
N GLU A 30 1.66 13.95 -5.31
CA GLU A 30 0.65 12.88 -5.35
C GLU A 30 0.05 12.73 -6.77
N LYS A 31 -0.30 13.84 -7.42
CA LYS A 31 -0.83 13.86 -8.80
C LYS A 31 0.18 13.36 -9.84
N GLN A 32 1.47 13.60 -9.62
CA GLN A 32 2.52 13.10 -10.49
C GLN A 32 2.66 11.57 -10.34
N LEU A 33 2.79 11.08 -9.10
CA LEU A 33 2.94 9.65 -8.81
C LEU A 33 1.75 8.83 -9.32
N ALA A 34 0.52 9.36 -9.23
CA ALA A 34 -0.68 8.68 -9.72
C ALA A 34 -0.68 8.40 -11.24
N LYS A 35 0.21 9.03 -12.02
CA LYS A 35 0.34 8.83 -13.46
C LYS A 35 1.42 7.81 -13.83
N PHE A 36 2.26 7.41 -12.89
CA PHE A 36 3.31 6.44 -13.16
C PHE A 36 2.74 5.03 -13.31
N PRO A 37 3.43 4.16 -14.07
CA PRO A 37 3.05 2.76 -14.17
C PRO A 37 2.99 2.12 -12.77
N PRO A 38 2.05 1.19 -12.54
CA PRO A 38 2.03 0.42 -11.30
C PRO A 38 3.27 -0.47 -11.20
N LEU A 39 3.72 -0.74 -9.97
CA LEU A 39 4.85 -1.64 -9.72
C LEU A 39 4.50 -3.11 -9.91
N VAL A 40 3.22 -3.47 -9.74
CA VAL A 40 2.71 -4.84 -9.84
C VAL A 40 1.36 -4.86 -10.56
N PHE A 41 1.04 -5.99 -11.18
CA PHE A 41 -0.25 -6.25 -11.80
C PHE A 41 -1.25 -6.81 -10.80
N ALA A 42 -2.55 -6.52 -11.01
CA ALA A 42 -3.63 -7.07 -10.18
C ALA A 42 -3.73 -8.61 -10.24
N GLY A 43 -3.12 -9.25 -11.24
CA GLY A 43 -3.01 -10.71 -11.33
C GLY A 43 -2.07 -11.28 -10.26
N GLU A 44 -0.89 -10.68 -10.11
CA GLU A 44 0.14 -11.10 -9.15
C GLU A 44 -0.36 -10.99 -7.71
N ALA A 45 -1.09 -9.92 -7.38
CA ALA A 45 -1.72 -9.77 -6.06
C ALA A 45 -2.78 -10.84 -5.77
N ARG A 46 -3.54 -11.28 -6.80
CA ARG A 46 -4.53 -12.36 -6.65
C ARG A 46 -3.86 -13.72 -6.49
N GLU A 47 -2.76 -13.94 -7.20
CA GLU A 47 -1.96 -15.16 -7.07
C GLU A 47 -1.34 -15.27 -5.67
N LEU A 48 -0.69 -14.21 -5.19
CA LEU A 48 -0.17 -14.16 -3.81
C LEU A 48 -1.28 -14.40 -2.78
N LYS A 49 -2.48 -13.82 -2.98
CA LYS A 49 -3.62 -14.06 -2.09
C LYS A 49 -4.05 -15.53 -2.05
N ALA A 50 -3.98 -16.24 -3.18
CA ALA A 50 -4.28 -17.67 -3.21
C ALA A 50 -3.24 -18.47 -2.41
N GLN A 51 -1.95 -18.19 -2.61
CA GLN A 51 -0.87 -18.83 -1.84
C GLN A 51 -0.97 -18.54 -0.33
N LEU A 52 -1.37 -17.32 0.06
CA LEU A 52 -1.62 -16.97 1.45
C LEU A 52 -2.84 -17.70 2.04
N ALA A 53 -3.80 -18.14 1.22
CA ALA A 53 -4.90 -18.97 1.69
C ALA A 53 -4.40 -20.36 2.11
N ASP A 54 -3.49 -20.95 1.34
CA ASP A 54 -2.86 -22.23 1.68
C ASP A 54 -2.07 -22.13 3.00
N VAL A 55 -1.38 -21.00 3.22
CA VAL A 55 -0.72 -20.69 4.51
C VAL A 55 -1.74 -20.62 5.65
N ALA A 56 -2.86 -19.94 5.45
CA ALA A 56 -3.92 -19.82 6.47
C ALA A 56 -4.58 -21.17 6.79
N HIS A 57 -4.62 -22.11 5.83
CA HIS A 57 -5.11 -23.48 6.04
C HIS A 57 -4.05 -24.43 6.63
N GLY A 58 -2.80 -23.97 6.82
CA GLY A 58 -1.71 -24.80 7.33
C GLY A 58 -1.09 -25.73 6.30
N GLU A 59 -1.35 -25.49 5.01
CA GLU A 59 -0.85 -26.28 3.88
C GLU A 59 0.48 -25.73 3.32
N ALA A 60 0.85 -24.50 3.71
CA ALA A 60 2.09 -23.83 3.34
C ALA A 60 2.64 -22.99 4.51
N PHE A 61 3.88 -22.49 4.35
CA PHE A 61 4.52 -21.59 5.31
C PHE A 61 4.92 -20.27 4.64
N LEU A 62 4.68 -19.14 5.30
CA LEU A 62 5.09 -17.81 4.83
C LEU A 62 6.43 -17.42 5.44
N LEU A 63 7.41 -17.09 4.60
CA LEU A 63 8.63 -16.41 5.00
C LEU A 63 8.65 -15.01 4.38
N GLN A 64 8.73 -13.98 5.22
CA GLN A 64 8.91 -12.59 4.80
C GLN A 64 10.18 -12.04 5.43
N GLY A 65 11.09 -11.49 4.62
CA GLY A 65 12.36 -10.94 5.06
C GLY A 65 12.89 -9.89 4.08
N GLY A 66 13.73 -8.99 4.58
CA GLY A 66 14.29 -7.87 3.80
C GLY A 66 14.96 -6.83 4.71
N ASP A 67 15.27 -5.68 4.12
CA ASP A 67 15.93 -4.57 4.82
C ASP A 67 15.03 -3.92 5.88
N CYS A 68 15.64 -3.37 6.93
CA CYS A 68 14.91 -2.59 7.94
C CYS A 68 14.41 -1.25 7.38
N ALA A 69 15.23 -0.62 6.54
CA ALA A 69 14.92 0.61 5.81
C ALA A 69 15.82 0.66 4.57
N GLU A 70 15.21 0.62 3.39
CA GLU A 70 15.93 0.77 2.12
C GLU A 70 16.51 2.19 2.01
N SER A 71 17.74 2.32 1.50
CA SER A 71 18.35 3.63 1.20
C SER A 71 18.14 4.01 -0.25
N PHE A 72 18.13 5.33 -0.54
CA PHE A 72 18.03 5.86 -1.90
C PHE A 72 19.26 5.57 -2.77
#